data_AF-A0A957HW71-F1
#
_entry.id   AF-A0A957HW71-F1
#
_cell.length_a   1.000
_cell.length_b   1.000
_cell.length_c   1.000
_cell.angle_alpha   90.00
_cell.angle_beta   90.00
_cell.angle_gamma   90.00
#
_symmetry.space_group_name_H-M   'P 1'
#
loop_
_entity.id
_entity.type
_entity.pdbx_description
1 polymer ?
#
loop_
_entity_poly.entity_id
_entity_poly.type
_entity_poly.pdbx_seq_one_letter_code
_entity_poly.pdbx_strand_id
1 'polypeptide(L)'
;ITAGNGIHSATDSAKGLKAGLDLTISGGTILIGAADDGLHSNGSITINGGDILLGSADDGVHADASLVINGGALTIAQSYEGLESGIIIINDGTIRLMSSDDGINVSSGQGEGGFGGPGEMVSSEYYLEINGGYLYVDADGDGIDSNGIGTMNGGVVIVNGPVMNNNGTLDVGGSLVVNGGFLVGVGSAGMAQSPSTSSTQYSVLQMMTSTQSAGSLVHIESEDGTEIVTFAPTKSYETIVVSSPELENGGTYLVYTGGSSTGTATDGLYTDGAYSGGTQVASFTISSIVTGESGGMGGFRGSGPGGGGRPGRP
;
A
#
# COMPACT_ATOMS: atom_id res chain seq x y z
N ILE A 1 -23.48 6.02 13.91
CA ILE A 1 -23.71 7.47 13.80
C ILE A 1 -24.35 7.74 12.44
N THR A 2 -25.57 8.29 12.45
CA THR A 2 -26.20 8.93 11.29
C THR A 2 -26.16 10.42 11.59
N ALA A 3 -25.02 11.09 11.34
CA ALA A 3 -24.85 12.48 11.75
C ALA A 3 -25.33 13.42 10.64
N GLY A 4 -26.37 14.21 10.94
CA GLY A 4 -26.48 15.53 10.35
C GLY A 4 -25.32 16.40 10.84
N ASN A 5 -24.83 17.29 9.97
CA ASN A 5 -23.70 18.22 10.15
C ASN A 5 -23.39 18.55 11.64
N GLY A 6 -22.40 17.85 12.21
CA GLY A 6 -21.97 18.03 13.59
C GLY A 6 -20.46 17.88 13.70
N ILE A 7 -19.81 18.91 14.26
CA ILE A 7 -18.41 18.85 14.70
C ILE A 7 -18.42 18.12 16.05
N HIS A 8 -17.79 16.96 16.13
CA HIS A 8 -17.66 16.19 17.37
C HIS A 8 -16.34 16.56 18.05
N SER A 9 -16.41 17.21 19.22
CA SER A 9 -15.23 17.60 20.01
C SER A 9 -14.90 16.53 21.06
N ALA A 10 -13.60 16.20 21.16
CA ALA A 10 -13.03 15.07 21.90
C ALA A 10 -13.36 15.03 23.41
N THR A 11 -13.47 13.81 23.94
CA THR A 11 -13.46 13.46 25.38
C THR A 11 -12.02 13.37 25.92
N ASP A 12 -11.83 13.10 27.23
CA ASP A 12 -10.53 12.99 27.94
C ASP A 12 -9.46 12.10 27.27
N SER A 13 -9.81 11.25 26.30
CA SER A 13 -8.90 10.35 25.60
C SER A 13 -8.17 10.93 24.38
N ALA A 14 -8.30 12.22 24.06
CA ALA A 14 -7.68 12.91 22.90
C ALA A 14 -8.06 12.39 21.48
N LYS A 15 -8.70 11.21 21.40
CA LYS A 15 -9.30 10.59 20.21
C LYS A 15 -10.51 11.39 19.68
N GLY A 16 -10.76 11.28 18.38
CA GLY A 16 -11.89 11.92 17.68
C GLY A 16 -13.24 11.27 18.01
N LEU A 17 -13.65 10.27 17.22
CA LEU A 17 -14.85 9.46 17.50
C LEU A 17 -14.43 8.13 18.12
N LYS A 18 -14.84 7.91 19.37
CA LYS A 18 -14.49 6.70 20.13
C LYS A 18 -15.71 5.85 20.48
N ALA A 19 -15.59 4.53 20.32
CA ALA A 19 -16.50 3.55 20.90
C ALA A 19 -15.73 2.53 21.77
N GLY A 20 -16.37 2.02 22.82
CA GLY A 20 -15.78 0.98 23.67
C GLY A 20 -16.03 -0.45 23.19
N LEU A 21 -16.82 -0.62 22.12
CA LEU A 21 -17.11 -1.91 21.49
C LEU A 21 -17.12 -1.72 19.96
N ASP A 22 -18.26 -1.27 19.40
CA ASP A 22 -18.40 -1.10 17.96
C ASP A 22 -18.74 0.35 17.59
N LEU A 23 -18.09 0.85 16.54
CA LEU A 23 -18.39 2.13 15.91
C LEU A 23 -18.89 1.89 14.48
N THR A 24 -20.18 2.16 14.25
CA THR A 24 -20.75 2.16 12.89
C THR A 24 -20.94 3.58 12.39
N ILE A 25 -20.40 3.91 11.22
CA ILE A 25 -20.71 5.12 10.46
C ILE A 25 -21.64 4.74 9.32
N SER A 26 -22.88 5.22 9.36
CA SER A 26 -23.87 4.90 8.32
C SER A 26 -23.84 5.87 7.14
N GLY A 27 -23.19 7.04 7.32
CA GLY A 27 -23.20 8.16 6.38
C GLY A 27 -23.10 9.52 7.09
N GLY A 28 -23.15 10.59 6.31
CA GLY A 28 -23.04 11.97 6.78
C GLY A 28 -21.69 12.61 6.48
N THR A 29 -21.56 13.91 6.77
CA THR A 29 -20.29 14.64 6.65
C THR A 29 -19.63 14.72 8.02
N ILE A 30 -18.42 14.17 8.14
CA ILE A 30 -17.69 14.03 9.41
C ILE A 30 -16.33 14.70 9.25
N LEU A 31 -16.03 15.67 10.11
CA LEU A 31 -14.73 16.34 10.17
C LEU A 31 -14.10 16.09 11.54
N ILE A 32 -12.89 15.54 11.55
CA ILE A 32 -12.17 15.16 12.78
C ILE A 32 -10.76 15.75 12.77
N GLY A 33 -10.38 16.35 13.90
CA GLY A 33 -8.99 16.60 14.26
C GLY A 33 -8.75 16.02 15.65
N ALA A 34 -7.81 15.08 15.77
CA ALA A 34 -7.50 14.38 17.01
C ALA A 34 -6.00 14.47 17.33
N ALA A 35 -5.64 14.44 18.62
CA ALA A 35 -4.25 14.37 19.07
C ALA A 35 -3.80 12.94 19.41
N ASP A 36 -4.68 11.99 19.13
CA ASP A 36 -4.59 10.54 19.22
C ASP A 36 -5.41 10.04 18.00
N ASP A 37 -6.05 8.88 18.03
CA ASP A 37 -6.76 8.33 16.88
C ASP A 37 -7.93 9.20 16.38
N GLY A 38 -8.13 9.23 15.06
CA GLY A 38 -9.28 9.89 14.42
C GLY A 38 -10.59 9.15 14.72
N LEU A 39 -10.71 7.93 14.20
CA LEU A 39 -11.78 6.98 14.52
C LEU A 39 -11.21 5.84 15.35
N HIS A 40 -11.80 5.55 16.51
CA HIS A 40 -11.30 4.52 17.40
C HIS A 40 -12.41 3.60 17.92
N SER A 41 -12.14 2.30 17.96
CA SER A 41 -13.00 1.34 18.65
C SER A 41 -12.19 0.24 19.32
N ASN A 42 -12.47 -0.07 20.59
CA ASN A 42 -11.91 -1.25 21.28
C ASN A 42 -12.50 -2.59 20.78
N GLY A 43 -12.99 -2.62 19.55
CA GLY A 43 -13.70 -3.73 18.92
C GLY A 43 -13.72 -3.46 17.43
N SER A 44 -14.90 -3.31 16.80
CA SER A 44 -14.97 -3.15 15.35
C SER A 44 -15.42 -1.77 14.88
N ILE A 45 -14.87 -1.33 13.74
CA ILE A 45 -15.34 -0.16 13.00
C ILE A 45 -16.00 -0.64 11.70
N THR A 46 -17.19 -0.11 11.41
CA THR A 46 -17.86 -0.32 10.12
C THR A 46 -18.23 1.02 9.49
N ILE A 47 -17.69 1.31 8.31
CA ILE A 47 -18.00 2.52 7.53
C ILE A 47 -18.87 2.11 6.34
N ASN A 48 -20.14 2.45 6.37
CA ASN A 48 -21.08 2.14 5.28
C ASN A 48 -21.20 3.26 4.23
N GLY A 49 -20.67 4.44 4.53
CA GLY A 49 -20.76 5.61 3.67
C GLY A 49 -20.44 6.91 4.41
N GLY A 50 -20.59 8.04 3.71
CA GLY A 50 -20.34 9.39 4.23
C GLY A 50 -19.16 10.07 3.56
N ASP A 51 -19.03 11.38 3.81
CA ASP A 51 -17.87 12.18 3.45
C ASP A 51 -17.09 12.48 4.74
N ILE A 52 -16.04 11.68 4.98
CA ILE A 52 -15.24 11.71 6.19
C ILE A 52 -13.89 12.33 5.85
N LEU A 53 -13.58 13.45 6.51
CA LEU A 53 -12.26 14.06 6.49
C LEU A 53 -11.70 14.04 7.91
N LEU A 54 -10.57 13.37 8.11
CA LEU A 54 -9.92 13.30 9.42
C LEU A 54 -8.43 13.61 9.33
N GLY A 55 -7.89 14.10 10.44
CA GLY A 55 -6.47 14.12 10.74
C GLY A 55 -6.24 13.77 12.20
N SER A 56 -5.19 13.00 12.47
CA SER A 56 -4.80 12.50 13.78
C SER A 56 -3.30 12.68 13.99
N ALA A 57 -2.86 12.65 15.25
CA ALA A 57 -1.44 12.55 15.57
C ALA A 57 -0.97 11.09 15.78
N ASP A 58 -1.93 10.20 16.04
CA ASP A 58 -1.77 8.73 16.03
C ASP A 58 -2.53 8.21 14.80
N ASP A 59 -3.36 7.17 14.90
CA ASP A 59 -3.93 6.53 13.72
C ASP A 59 -5.12 7.28 13.13
N GLY A 60 -5.26 7.20 11.80
CA GLY A 60 -6.43 7.76 11.15
C GLY A 60 -7.69 7.00 11.57
N VAL A 61 -7.65 5.67 11.44
CA VAL A 61 -8.69 4.73 11.85
C VAL A 61 -8.06 3.54 12.57
N HIS A 62 -8.39 3.37 13.85
CA HIS A 62 -7.90 2.28 14.70
C HIS A 62 -9.05 1.41 15.21
N ALA A 63 -8.98 0.11 14.98
CA ALA A 63 -9.93 -0.86 15.54
C ALA A 63 -9.21 -2.11 16.07
N ASP A 64 -9.38 -2.44 17.36
CA ASP A 64 -8.71 -3.61 17.98
C ASP A 64 -9.03 -4.93 17.25
N ALA A 65 -10.25 -5.09 16.69
CA ALA A 65 -10.71 -6.35 16.11
C ALA A 65 -10.84 -6.32 14.58
N SER A 66 -11.68 -5.42 14.04
CA SER A 66 -11.86 -5.33 12.59
C SER A 66 -12.29 -3.96 12.10
N LEU A 67 -11.80 -3.59 10.92
CA LEU A 67 -12.25 -2.45 10.13
C LEU A 67 -12.91 -2.95 8.84
N VAL A 68 -14.17 -2.60 8.64
CA VAL A 68 -14.91 -2.89 7.40
C VAL A 68 -15.37 -1.59 6.74
N ILE A 69 -14.93 -1.35 5.51
CA ILE A 69 -15.34 -0.20 4.70
C ILE A 69 -16.19 -0.69 3.53
N ASN A 70 -17.48 -0.36 3.55
CA ASN A 70 -18.45 -0.74 2.52
C ASN A 70 -18.73 0.39 1.50
N GLY A 71 -18.20 1.59 1.71
CA GLY A 71 -18.39 2.73 0.81
C GLY A 71 -18.15 4.08 1.49
N GLY A 72 -18.41 5.16 0.74
CA GLY A 72 -18.18 6.54 1.16
C GLY A 72 -16.84 7.11 0.69
N ALA A 73 -16.61 8.39 0.98
CA ALA A 73 -15.33 9.06 0.79
C ALA A 73 -14.63 9.21 2.15
N LEU A 74 -13.49 8.56 2.32
CA LEU A 74 -12.65 8.67 3.52
C LEU A 74 -11.33 9.34 3.11
N THR A 75 -11.08 10.53 3.63
CA THR A 75 -9.82 11.24 3.48
C THR A 75 -9.13 11.36 4.83
N ILE A 76 -7.96 10.74 4.95
CA ILE A 76 -7.05 10.84 6.09
C ILE A 76 -5.94 11.80 5.67
N ALA A 77 -6.05 13.04 6.11
CA ALA A 77 -5.15 14.11 5.68
C ALA A 77 -3.75 14.02 6.33
N GLN A 78 -3.67 13.37 7.48
CA GLN A 78 -2.44 13.11 8.25
C GLN A 78 -2.76 12.11 9.35
N SER A 79 -1.85 11.17 9.58
CA SER A 79 -1.84 10.23 10.72
C SER A 79 -0.43 9.64 10.92
N TYR A 80 -0.23 8.92 12.03
CA TYR A 80 0.91 8.03 12.20
C TYR A 80 0.75 6.83 11.26
N GLU A 81 -0.24 5.98 11.49
CA GLU A 81 -0.70 4.97 10.52
C GLU A 81 -2.04 5.39 9.90
N GLY A 82 -2.29 5.03 8.64
CA GLY A 82 -3.54 5.36 7.96
C GLY A 82 -4.72 4.56 8.50
N LEU A 83 -4.71 3.25 8.26
CA LEU A 83 -5.71 2.29 8.73
C LEU A 83 -5.01 1.20 9.56
N GLU A 84 -5.38 1.05 10.83
CA GLU A 84 -4.87 0.00 11.71
C GLU A 84 -6.01 -0.90 12.22
N SER A 85 -5.88 -2.22 12.03
CA SER A 85 -6.73 -3.22 12.67
C SER A 85 -6.18 -4.63 12.51
N GLY A 86 -6.60 -5.56 13.37
CA GLY A 86 -6.31 -6.99 13.16
C GLY A 86 -6.89 -7.55 11.86
N ILE A 87 -8.03 -7.03 11.40
CA ILE A 87 -8.65 -7.42 10.13
C ILE A 87 -9.11 -6.16 9.40
N ILE A 88 -8.68 -5.98 8.16
CA ILE A 88 -9.12 -4.86 7.32
C ILE A 88 -9.80 -5.41 6.07
N ILE A 89 -11.07 -5.05 5.87
CA ILE A 89 -11.88 -5.42 4.70
C ILE A 89 -12.38 -4.16 4.01
N ILE A 90 -11.99 -3.96 2.75
CA ILE A 90 -12.40 -2.85 1.90
C ILE A 90 -13.28 -3.40 0.79
N ASN A 91 -14.59 -3.23 0.92
CA ASN A 91 -15.56 -3.68 -0.08
C ASN A 91 -15.78 -2.66 -1.20
N ASP A 92 -15.81 -1.37 -0.85
CA ASP A 92 -15.96 -0.27 -1.80
C ASP A 92 -15.59 1.06 -1.13
N GLY A 93 -15.65 2.17 -1.87
CA GLY A 93 -15.43 3.53 -1.39
C GLY A 93 -14.31 4.25 -2.11
N THR A 94 -14.10 5.51 -1.76
CA THR A 94 -12.96 6.30 -2.19
C THR A 94 -12.14 6.67 -0.96
N ILE A 95 -11.02 5.99 -0.77
CA ILE A 95 -10.14 6.14 0.38
C ILE A 95 -8.86 6.84 -0.10
N ARG A 96 -8.51 7.96 0.55
CA ARG A 96 -7.24 8.65 0.36
C ARG A 96 -6.58 8.83 1.72
N LEU A 97 -5.35 8.38 1.86
CA LEU A 97 -4.64 8.49 3.12
C LEU A 97 -3.21 8.99 2.95
N MET A 98 -2.76 9.75 3.94
CA MET A 98 -1.39 10.21 4.10
C MET A 98 -0.94 9.86 5.52
N SER A 99 0.13 9.08 5.64
CA SER A 99 0.66 8.57 6.91
C SER A 99 2.16 8.83 7.03
N SER A 100 2.63 9.06 8.25
CA SER A 100 4.07 9.23 8.54
C SER A 100 4.79 7.91 8.83
N ASP A 101 4.03 6.85 9.07
CA ASP A 101 4.48 5.46 9.09
C ASP A 101 3.64 4.69 8.07
N ASP A 102 2.98 3.61 8.44
CA ASP A 102 2.35 2.71 7.48
C ASP A 102 1.02 3.25 6.95
N GLY A 103 0.76 2.99 5.67
CA GLY A 103 -0.50 3.39 5.04
C GLY A 103 -1.67 2.53 5.52
N ILE A 104 -1.49 1.22 5.43
CA ILE A 104 -2.39 0.20 5.99
C ILE A 104 -1.52 -0.68 6.86
N ASN A 105 -1.88 -0.85 8.13
CA ASN A 105 -1.23 -1.75 9.06
C ASN A 105 -2.22 -2.81 9.55
N VAL A 106 -1.99 -4.06 9.16
CA VAL A 106 -2.75 -5.20 9.67
C VAL A 106 -1.96 -5.90 10.76
N SER A 107 -2.20 -5.50 11.99
CA SER A 107 -1.49 -5.97 13.18
C SER A 107 -2.42 -6.12 14.38
N SER A 108 -1.87 -6.60 15.50
CA SER A 108 -2.62 -6.70 16.76
C SER A 108 -2.79 -5.35 17.49
N GLY A 109 -2.16 -4.27 17.03
CA GLY A 109 -2.09 -2.96 17.71
C GLY A 109 -1.41 -2.99 19.09
N GLN A 110 -1.00 -4.16 19.57
CA GLN A 110 -0.29 -4.35 20.83
C GLN A 110 1.20 -4.44 20.50
N GLY A 111 1.85 -3.28 20.34
CA GLY A 111 3.26 -3.13 19.97
C GLY A 111 4.13 -4.36 20.24
N GLU A 112 4.26 -5.21 19.22
CA GLU A 112 5.18 -6.32 19.28
C GLU A 112 6.56 -5.74 18.99
N GLY A 113 7.22 -5.31 20.06
CA GLY A 113 8.65 -4.97 20.07
C GLY A 113 9.55 -6.20 19.82
N GLY A 114 9.18 -7.05 18.88
CA GLY A 114 9.91 -8.22 18.45
C GLY A 114 10.24 -8.09 16.97
N PHE A 115 11.53 -7.91 16.65
CA PHE A 115 12.01 -8.26 15.33
C PHE A 115 11.66 -9.72 15.09
N GLY A 116 10.75 -9.98 14.16
CA GLY A 116 10.28 -11.32 13.84
C GLY A 116 11.46 -12.25 13.61
N GLY A 117 11.70 -13.10 14.59
CA GLY A 117 12.82 -14.02 14.57
C GLY A 117 12.59 -15.10 13.50
N PRO A 118 13.65 -15.73 12.99
CA PRO A 118 13.49 -16.86 12.07
C PRO A 118 12.62 -17.95 12.73
N GLY A 119 11.37 -18.12 12.27
CA GLY A 119 10.43 -19.11 12.78
C GLY A 119 9.12 -18.56 13.38
N GLU A 120 8.88 -17.24 13.32
CA GLU A 120 7.55 -16.69 13.62
C GLU A 120 6.54 -17.18 12.57
N MET A 121 5.42 -17.73 13.04
CA MET A 121 4.37 -18.23 12.17
C MET A 121 3.50 -17.06 11.73
N VAL A 122 3.44 -16.82 10.42
CA VAL A 122 2.43 -15.95 9.79
C VAL A 122 1.06 -16.36 10.32
N SER A 123 0.36 -15.44 10.97
CA SER A 123 -0.99 -15.67 11.46
C SER A 123 -1.98 -15.48 10.34
N SER A 124 -2.88 -16.46 10.13
CA SER A 124 -4.05 -16.29 9.27
C SER A 124 -5.20 -15.56 9.97
N GLU A 125 -5.02 -15.19 11.25
CA GLU A 125 -6.01 -14.42 12.02
C GLU A 125 -5.96 -12.93 11.66
N TYR A 126 -4.81 -12.46 11.15
CA TYR A 126 -4.63 -11.12 10.62
C TYR A 126 -4.72 -11.15 9.10
N TYR A 127 -5.58 -10.32 8.52
CA TYR A 127 -5.65 -10.23 7.06
C TYR A 127 -6.19 -8.91 6.52
N LEU A 128 -5.67 -8.56 5.34
CA LEU A 128 -6.20 -7.55 4.45
C LEU A 128 -7.03 -8.20 3.34
N GLU A 129 -8.25 -7.70 3.11
CA GLU A 129 -9.08 -8.06 1.97
C GLU A 129 -9.59 -6.82 1.24
N ILE A 130 -9.18 -6.63 -0.01
CA ILE A 130 -9.61 -5.54 -0.89
C ILE A 130 -10.50 -6.12 -1.99
N ASN A 131 -11.80 -5.93 -1.88
CA ASN A 131 -12.79 -6.43 -2.84
C ASN A 131 -13.15 -5.41 -3.93
N GLY A 132 -12.90 -4.11 -3.70
CA GLY A 132 -13.30 -3.05 -4.60
C GLY A 132 -12.88 -1.64 -4.12
N GLY A 133 -13.47 -0.63 -4.73
CA GLY A 133 -13.22 0.78 -4.42
C GLY A 133 -11.98 1.37 -5.07
N TYR A 134 -11.66 2.59 -4.65
CA TYR A 134 -10.48 3.36 -5.04
C TYR A 134 -9.69 3.70 -3.78
N LEU A 135 -8.46 3.24 -3.70
CA LEU A 135 -7.56 3.42 -2.57
C LEU A 135 -6.29 4.11 -3.03
N TYR A 136 -6.03 5.28 -2.48
CA TYR A 136 -4.78 6.01 -2.63
C TYR A 136 -4.05 6.07 -1.30
N VAL A 137 -2.81 5.59 -1.29
CA VAL A 137 -1.93 5.47 -0.12
C VAL A 137 -0.67 6.29 -0.38
N ASP A 138 -0.37 7.22 0.50
CA ASP A 138 0.88 7.99 0.49
C ASP A 138 1.54 7.84 1.88
N ALA A 139 2.47 6.89 2.00
CA ALA A 139 3.02 6.44 3.27
C ALA A 139 4.54 6.68 3.32
N ASP A 140 5.04 7.26 4.41
CA ASP A 140 6.48 7.36 4.68
C ASP A 140 7.05 6.01 5.18
N GLY A 141 6.21 5.22 5.85
CA GLY A 141 6.37 3.82 6.19
C GLY A 141 6.00 2.88 5.05
N ASP A 142 5.64 1.64 5.39
CA ASP A 142 5.13 0.66 4.44
C ASP A 142 3.83 1.15 3.79
N GLY A 143 3.69 0.90 2.50
CA GLY A 143 2.45 1.25 1.81
C GLY A 143 1.27 0.40 2.31
N ILE A 144 1.49 -0.91 2.27
CA ILE A 144 0.61 -1.93 2.84
C ILE A 144 1.49 -2.82 3.70
N ASP A 145 1.33 -2.77 5.02
CA ASP A 145 1.89 -3.70 5.99
C ASP A 145 0.80 -4.66 6.49
N SER A 146 1.11 -5.95 6.48
CA SER A 146 0.30 -6.97 7.10
C SER A 146 1.19 -8.07 7.67
N ASN A 147 1.12 -8.25 8.99
CA ASN A 147 1.74 -9.37 9.70
C ASN A 147 1.10 -10.74 9.34
N GLY A 148 -0.05 -10.74 8.66
CA GLY A 148 -0.73 -11.93 8.16
C GLY A 148 -0.75 -12.03 6.63
N ILE A 149 -1.92 -12.29 6.06
CA ILE A 149 -2.10 -12.46 4.61
C ILE A 149 -2.86 -11.29 3.97
N GLY A 150 -2.67 -11.08 2.68
CA GLY A 150 -3.41 -10.09 1.91
C GLY A 150 -4.13 -10.72 0.72
N THR A 151 -5.32 -10.23 0.39
CA THR A 151 -6.02 -10.58 -0.85
C THR A 151 -6.60 -9.33 -1.50
N MET A 152 -6.37 -9.16 -2.80
CA MET A 152 -7.00 -8.15 -3.64
C MET A 152 -7.83 -8.84 -4.72
N ASN A 153 -9.15 -8.68 -4.67
CA ASN A 153 -10.11 -9.24 -5.62
C ASN A 153 -10.60 -8.22 -6.66
N GLY A 154 -10.41 -6.92 -6.40
CA GLY A 154 -10.87 -5.84 -7.27
C GLY A 154 -10.42 -4.46 -6.80
N GLY A 155 -10.94 -3.43 -7.47
CA GLY A 155 -10.66 -2.02 -7.14
C GLY A 155 -9.43 -1.45 -7.82
N VAL A 156 -9.11 -0.20 -7.47
CA VAL A 156 -7.90 0.53 -7.88
C VAL A 156 -7.11 0.84 -6.63
N VAL A 157 -5.88 0.36 -6.55
CA VAL A 157 -4.96 0.60 -5.43
C VAL A 157 -3.72 1.31 -5.97
N ILE A 158 -3.47 2.52 -5.44
CA ILE A 158 -2.32 3.36 -5.78
C ILE A 158 -1.51 3.56 -4.51
N VAL A 159 -0.21 3.23 -4.56
CA VAL A 159 0.68 3.34 -3.41
C VAL A 159 1.91 4.17 -3.76
N ASN A 160 2.13 5.25 -2.99
CA ASN A 160 3.34 6.06 -3.03
C ASN A 160 4.17 5.82 -1.78
N GLY A 161 5.38 5.32 -1.98
CA GLY A 161 6.35 5.09 -0.92
C GLY A 161 6.59 3.62 -0.64
N PRO A 162 7.55 3.34 0.26
CA PRO A 162 8.38 4.28 1.02
C PRO A 162 9.58 4.79 0.21
N VAL A 163 10.26 5.80 0.75
CA VAL A 163 11.62 6.20 0.29
C VAL A 163 12.71 5.48 1.10
N MET A 164 12.40 5.05 2.33
CA MET A 164 13.34 4.35 3.20
C MET A 164 13.48 2.88 2.81
N ASN A 165 14.69 2.33 2.96
CA ASN A 165 15.03 0.97 2.53
C ASN A 165 14.63 -0.13 3.51
N ASN A 166 14.26 0.21 4.74
CA ASN A 166 13.78 -0.75 5.73
C ASN A 166 12.27 -0.99 5.66
N ASN A 167 11.61 -0.38 4.68
CA ASN A 167 10.17 -0.43 4.43
C ASN A 167 9.95 -0.78 2.94
N GLY A 168 8.81 -1.36 2.59
CA GLY A 168 8.36 -1.75 1.25
C GLY A 168 7.02 -1.12 0.85
N THR A 169 6.82 -0.98 -0.47
CA THR A 169 5.50 -0.58 -1.01
C THR A 169 4.42 -1.59 -0.66
N LEU A 170 4.81 -2.85 -0.60
CA LEU A 170 4.05 -3.98 -0.10
C LEU A 170 4.97 -4.69 0.90
N ASP A 171 4.52 -4.87 2.12
CA ASP A 171 5.10 -5.78 3.11
C ASP A 171 3.97 -6.66 3.65
N VAL A 172 3.90 -7.90 3.17
CA VAL A 172 2.89 -8.84 3.64
C VAL A 172 3.63 -10.08 4.12
N GLY A 173 3.71 -10.26 5.43
CA GLY A 173 4.48 -11.34 6.06
C GLY A 173 4.11 -12.73 5.54
N GLY A 174 2.85 -12.92 5.16
CA GLY A 174 2.36 -14.07 4.41
C GLY A 174 2.44 -13.90 2.89
N SER A 175 1.28 -13.94 2.23
CA SER A 175 1.18 -13.77 0.79
C SER A 175 0.15 -12.69 0.47
N LEU A 176 0.48 -11.77 -0.41
CA LEU A 176 -0.50 -10.93 -1.09
C LEU A 176 -0.98 -11.63 -2.36
N VAL A 177 -2.21 -12.13 -2.37
CA VAL A 177 -2.83 -12.76 -3.53
C VAL A 177 -3.64 -11.72 -4.31
N VAL A 178 -3.35 -11.54 -5.60
CA VAL A 178 -4.08 -10.60 -6.46
C VAL A 178 -4.90 -11.37 -7.49
N ASN A 179 -6.22 -11.37 -7.30
CA ASN A 179 -7.18 -12.05 -8.16
C ASN A 179 -7.83 -11.13 -9.19
N GLY A 180 -7.85 -9.81 -8.95
CA GLY A 180 -8.50 -8.83 -9.80
C GLY A 180 -8.22 -7.39 -9.37
N GLY A 181 -8.61 -6.44 -10.24
CA GLY A 181 -8.44 -5.00 -10.01
C GLY A 181 -7.18 -4.44 -10.68
N PHE A 182 -6.78 -3.25 -10.26
CA PHE A 182 -5.59 -2.56 -10.74
C PHE A 182 -4.76 -2.10 -9.54
N LEU A 183 -3.52 -2.56 -9.47
CA LEU A 183 -2.54 -2.16 -8.47
C LEU A 183 -1.39 -1.45 -9.18
N VAL A 184 -1.05 -0.25 -8.72
CA VAL A 184 0.22 0.42 -9.02
C VAL A 184 0.84 0.92 -7.73
N GLY A 185 2.09 0.56 -7.49
CA GLY A 185 2.84 1.00 -6.33
C GLY A 185 4.26 1.34 -6.71
N VAL A 186 4.85 2.33 -6.04
CA VAL A 186 6.24 2.73 -6.23
C VAL A 186 6.91 2.97 -4.89
N GLY A 187 8.18 2.60 -4.76
CA GLY A 187 8.91 2.80 -3.51
C GLY A 187 10.39 2.48 -3.62
N SER A 188 11.02 2.26 -2.47
CA SER A 188 12.43 1.90 -2.35
C SER A 188 12.69 0.49 -2.90
N ALA A 189 13.96 0.20 -3.19
CA ALA A 189 14.40 -1.14 -3.58
C ALA A 189 14.76 -2.05 -2.37
N GLY A 190 14.79 -1.50 -1.15
CA GLY A 190 15.36 -2.17 0.02
C GLY A 190 14.56 -3.39 0.49
N MET A 191 13.25 -3.24 0.63
CA MET A 191 12.31 -4.30 1.05
C MET A 191 11.23 -4.52 -0.02
N ALA A 192 11.58 -4.38 -1.30
CA ALA A 192 10.62 -4.51 -2.38
C ALA A 192 10.07 -5.95 -2.47
N GLN A 193 8.75 -6.08 -2.37
CA GLN A 193 8.03 -7.34 -2.53
C GLN A 193 7.05 -7.26 -3.71
N SER A 194 6.80 -8.41 -4.32
CA SER A 194 5.77 -8.57 -5.36
C SER A 194 4.55 -9.30 -4.79
N PRO A 195 3.39 -9.23 -5.48
CA PRO A 195 2.31 -10.18 -5.26
C PRO A 195 2.79 -11.64 -5.35
N SER A 196 2.01 -12.55 -4.78
CA SER A 196 2.32 -13.97 -4.72
C SER A 196 2.11 -14.65 -6.07
N THR A 197 2.87 -15.71 -6.32
CA THR A 197 2.70 -16.58 -7.50
C THR A 197 1.42 -17.43 -7.47
N SER A 198 0.71 -17.47 -6.34
CA SER A 198 -0.63 -18.06 -6.23
C SER A 198 -1.76 -17.15 -6.74
N SER A 199 -1.44 -15.91 -7.12
CA SER A 199 -2.36 -14.96 -7.74
C SER A 199 -2.92 -15.49 -9.07
N THR A 200 -4.10 -15.00 -9.47
CA THR A 200 -4.69 -15.33 -10.78
C THR A 200 -4.51 -14.21 -11.81
N GLN A 201 -4.13 -13.02 -11.37
CA GLN A 201 -3.84 -11.87 -12.22
C GLN A 201 -2.33 -11.67 -12.34
N TYR A 202 -1.86 -11.29 -13.54
CA TYR A 202 -0.45 -11.04 -13.77
C TYR A 202 0.03 -9.79 -13.02
N SER A 203 1.26 -9.85 -12.51
CA SER A 203 1.93 -8.72 -11.89
C SER A 203 3.40 -8.62 -12.28
N VAL A 204 3.94 -7.41 -12.24
CA VAL A 204 5.35 -7.12 -12.46
C VAL A 204 5.91 -6.32 -11.28
N LEU A 205 7.10 -6.70 -10.80
CA LEU A 205 7.95 -5.86 -9.95
C LEU A 205 9.18 -5.45 -10.78
N GLN A 206 9.22 -4.19 -11.22
CA GLN A 206 10.33 -3.67 -12.02
C GLN A 206 11.27 -2.84 -11.15
N MET A 207 12.52 -3.29 -11.05
CA MET A 207 13.60 -2.55 -10.40
C MET A 207 14.18 -1.51 -11.38
N MET A 208 14.31 -0.27 -10.96
CA MET A 208 14.97 0.79 -11.73
C MET A 208 16.49 0.68 -11.60
N THR A 209 17.21 1.10 -12.64
CA THR A 209 18.69 1.12 -12.62
C THR A 209 19.27 2.27 -11.81
N SER A 210 18.45 3.28 -11.51
CA SER A 210 18.76 4.41 -10.65
C SER A 210 17.49 4.97 -10.03
N THR A 211 17.60 5.62 -8.87
CA THR A 211 16.51 6.36 -8.24
C THR A 211 15.92 7.39 -9.20
N GLN A 212 14.60 7.36 -9.36
CA GLN A 212 13.83 8.35 -10.09
C GLN A 212 13.30 9.41 -9.12
N SER A 213 13.28 10.67 -9.54
CA SER A 213 12.76 11.76 -8.71
C SER A 213 11.24 11.71 -8.59
N ALA A 214 10.70 12.22 -7.47
CA ALA A 214 9.27 12.47 -7.33
C ALA A 214 8.74 13.31 -8.51
N GLY A 215 7.54 12.97 -8.99
CA GLY A 215 6.90 13.58 -10.15
C GLY A 215 7.46 13.14 -11.51
N SER A 216 8.58 12.41 -11.56
CA SER A 216 9.04 11.80 -12.81
C SER A 216 8.11 10.66 -13.20
N LEU A 217 7.38 10.83 -14.30
CA LEU A 217 6.44 9.81 -14.76
C LEU A 217 7.13 8.45 -14.94
N VAL A 218 6.40 7.40 -14.60
CA VAL A 218 6.64 6.05 -15.08
C VAL A 218 5.50 5.68 -16.01
N HIS A 219 5.85 5.15 -17.17
CA HIS A 219 4.90 4.70 -18.18
C HIS A 219 5.24 3.27 -18.60
N ILE A 220 4.24 2.41 -18.66
CA ILE A 220 4.36 1.05 -19.18
C ILE A 220 3.34 0.88 -20.28
N GLU A 221 3.78 0.40 -21.44
CA GLU A 221 2.95 0.05 -22.58
C GLU A 221 3.38 -1.29 -23.18
N SER A 222 2.49 -1.96 -23.88
CA SER A 222 2.83 -3.09 -24.77
C SER A 222 3.62 -2.61 -26.00
N GLU A 223 4.24 -3.54 -26.73
CA GLU A 223 4.96 -3.23 -27.98
C GLU A 223 4.07 -2.61 -29.08
N ASP A 224 2.75 -2.77 -29.01
CA ASP A 224 1.79 -2.15 -29.93
C ASP A 224 1.28 -0.77 -29.48
N GLY A 225 1.76 -0.27 -28.34
CA GLY A 225 1.42 1.05 -27.80
C GLY A 225 0.14 1.08 -26.96
N THR A 226 -0.35 -0.09 -26.51
CA THR A 226 -1.44 -0.14 -25.53
C THR A 226 -0.88 0.22 -24.15
N GLU A 227 -1.32 1.34 -23.60
CA GLU A 227 -0.93 1.78 -22.25
C GLU A 227 -1.43 0.80 -21.19
N ILE A 228 -0.54 0.42 -20.26
CA ILE A 228 -0.87 -0.33 -19.04
C ILE A 228 -0.95 0.60 -17.84
N VAL A 229 -0.02 1.56 -17.74
CA VAL A 229 -0.04 2.58 -16.70
C VAL A 229 0.76 3.81 -17.13
N THR A 230 0.24 4.99 -16.82
CA THR A 230 1.01 6.24 -16.76
C THR A 230 0.80 6.87 -15.38
N PHE A 231 1.86 6.96 -14.58
CA PHE A 231 1.78 7.37 -13.19
C PHE A 231 2.83 8.43 -12.85
N ALA A 232 2.43 9.47 -12.11
CA ALA A 232 3.30 10.48 -11.49
C ALA A 232 3.39 10.24 -9.96
N PRO A 233 4.44 9.53 -9.50
CA PRO A 233 4.68 9.34 -8.07
C PRO A 233 4.82 10.64 -7.28
N THR A 234 4.27 10.71 -6.07
CA THR A 234 4.52 11.82 -5.14
C THR A 234 5.88 11.71 -4.44
N LYS A 235 6.50 10.52 -4.45
CA LYS A 235 7.80 10.23 -3.85
C LYS A 235 8.83 9.80 -4.88
N SER A 236 10.11 9.94 -4.54
CA SER A 236 11.18 9.30 -5.32
C SER A 236 11.06 7.80 -5.21
N TYR A 237 11.39 7.09 -6.29
CA TYR A 237 11.19 5.64 -6.37
C TYR A 237 12.34 4.94 -7.07
N GLU A 238 12.54 3.69 -6.70
CA GLU A 238 13.50 2.76 -7.28
C GLU A 238 12.82 1.49 -7.80
N THR A 239 11.56 1.28 -7.44
CA THR A 239 10.76 0.14 -7.87
C THR A 239 9.39 0.60 -8.33
N ILE A 240 8.79 -0.19 -9.21
CA ILE A 240 7.36 -0.14 -9.50
C ILE A 240 6.80 -1.56 -9.42
N VAL A 241 5.71 -1.73 -8.69
CA VAL A 241 4.89 -2.93 -8.69
C VAL A 241 3.58 -2.61 -9.43
N VAL A 242 3.23 -3.43 -10.43
CA VAL A 242 1.97 -3.29 -11.16
C VAL A 242 1.26 -4.63 -11.25
N SER A 243 -0.03 -4.66 -10.99
CA SER A 243 -0.93 -5.72 -11.47
C SER A 243 -2.08 -5.07 -12.22
N SER A 244 -2.37 -5.56 -13.42
CA SER A 244 -3.38 -4.99 -14.31
C SER A 244 -4.07 -6.10 -15.10
N PRO A 245 -5.38 -5.98 -15.40
CA PRO A 245 -6.09 -6.97 -16.21
C PRO A 245 -5.63 -6.96 -17.68
N GLU A 246 -4.88 -5.94 -18.08
CA GLU A 246 -4.34 -5.77 -19.43
C GLU A 246 -2.95 -6.41 -19.61
N LEU A 247 -2.38 -6.95 -18.53
CA LEU A 247 -1.17 -7.77 -18.60
C LEU A 247 -1.52 -9.18 -19.09
N GLU A 248 -0.80 -9.68 -20.09
CA GLU A 248 -1.06 -10.96 -20.74
C GLU A 248 0.17 -11.86 -20.81
N ASN A 249 -0.03 -13.17 -20.69
CA ASN A 249 1.04 -14.15 -20.86
C ASN A 249 1.65 -14.10 -22.27
N GLY A 250 2.97 -14.04 -22.35
CA GLY A 250 3.71 -13.90 -23.59
C GLY A 250 3.76 -12.46 -24.12
N GLY A 251 3.04 -11.52 -23.51
CA GLY A 251 3.13 -10.09 -23.83
C GLY A 251 4.48 -9.51 -23.42
N THR A 252 5.04 -8.67 -24.30
CA THR A 252 6.23 -7.86 -24.00
C THR A 252 5.82 -6.41 -23.79
N TYR A 253 6.36 -5.83 -22.73
CA TYR A 253 6.03 -4.49 -22.27
C TYR A 253 7.30 -3.66 -22.14
N LEU A 254 7.18 -2.39 -22.45
CA LEU A 254 8.24 -1.40 -22.47
C LEU A 254 8.03 -0.43 -21.30
N VAL A 255 9.10 -0.14 -20.56
CA VAL A 255 9.07 0.75 -19.40
C VAL A 255 9.80 2.03 -19.74
N TYR A 256 9.12 3.15 -19.54
CA TYR A 256 9.64 4.49 -19.78
C TYR A 256 9.62 5.31 -18.50
N THR A 257 10.59 6.22 -18.36
CA THR A 257 10.55 7.26 -17.33
C THR A 257 10.66 8.67 -17.91
N GLY A 258 10.16 9.66 -17.17
CA GLY A 258 10.09 11.05 -17.60
C GLY A 258 9.01 11.27 -18.65
N GLY A 259 9.19 12.27 -19.52
CA GLY A 259 8.20 12.62 -20.54
C GLY A 259 7.00 13.38 -19.97
N SER A 260 5.87 13.30 -20.66
CA SER A 260 4.62 13.99 -20.31
C SER A 260 3.40 13.20 -20.78
N SER A 261 2.25 13.43 -20.14
CA SER A 261 0.97 12.88 -20.58
C SER A 261 -0.04 14.00 -20.80
N THR A 262 -0.90 13.86 -21.81
CA THR A 262 -2.04 14.74 -22.05
C THR A 262 -3.30 14.31 -21.29
N GLY A 263 -3.22 13.20 -20.55
CA GLY A 263 -4.36 12.64 -19.83
C GLY A 263 -4.75 13.44 -18.58
N THR A 264 -5.84 13.02 -17.95
CA THR A 264 -6.28 13.58 -16.67
C THR A 264 -5.63 12.80 -15.54
N ALA A 265 -4.84 13.49 -14.71
CA ALA A 265 -4.25 12.92 -13.52
C ALA A 265 -5.24 12.95 -12.35
N THR A 266 -5.50 11.79 -11.74
CA THR A 266 -6.16 11.67 -10.44
C THR A 266 -5.20 10.95 -9.51
N ASP A 267 -4.77 11.61 -8.43
CA ASP A 267 -3.80 11.10 -7.47
C ASP A 267 -2.51 10.52 -8.12
N GLY A 268 -2.05 11.18 -9.19
CA GLY A 268 -0.87 10.80 -9.96
C GLY A 268 -1.13 9.82 -11.09
N LEU A 269 -2.23 9.06 -11.08
CA LEU A 269 -2.59 8.13 -12.16
C LEU A 269 -3.25 8.90 -13.31
N TYR A 270 -2.68 8.79 -14.51
CA TYR A 270 -3.22 9.42 -15.71
C TYR A 270 -4.16 8.46 -16.43
N THR A 271 -5.26 9.01 -16.95
CA THR A 271 -6.23 8.31 -17.80
C THR A 271 -6.63 9.20 -18.97
N ASP A 272 -7.20 8.63 -20.03
CA ASP A 272 -7.74 9.36 -21.20
C ASP A 272 -6.73 10.30 -21.90
N GLY A 273 -5.50 9.84 -22.10
CA GLY A 273 -4.43 10.65 -22.69
C GLY A 273 -3.44 9.88 -23.53
N ALA A 274 -2.45 10.61 -24.07
CA ALA A 274 -1.30 10.02 -24.74
C ALA A 274 -0.03 10.39 -23.96
N TYR A 275 0.79 9.39 -23.69
CA TYR A 275 2.15 9.56 -23.19
C TYR A 275 3.11 9.92 -24.33
N SER A 276 4.10 10.79 -24.06
CA SER A 276 5.16 11.08 -25.02
C SER A 276 6.42 11.68 -24.39
N GLY A 277 7.56 11.54 -25.09
CA GLY A 277 8.81 12.23 -24.76
C GLY A 277 9.63 11.63 -23.62
N GLY A 278 9.28 10.43 -23.15
CA GLY A 278 10.05 9.69 -22.16
C GLY A 278 11.28 8.96 -22.70
N THR A 279 12.06 8.41 -21.78
CA THR A 279 13.19 7.54 -22.09
C THR A 279 12.85 6.11 -21.72
N GLN A 280 13.00 5.17 -22.66
CA GLN A 280 12.86 3.75 -22.36
C GLN A 280 14.00 3.31 -21.45
N VAL A 281 13.67 2.74 -20.29
CA VAL A 281 14.64 2.29 -19.27
C VAL A 281 14.69 0.77 -19.12
N ALA A 282 13.61 0.07 -19.47
CA ALA A 282 13.54 -1.38 -19.40
C ALA A 282 12.52 -1.97 -20.40
N SER A 283 12.51 -3.29 -20.50
CA SER A 283 11.46 -4.08 -21.13
C SER A 283 11.37 -5.43 -20.43
N PHE A 284 10.17 -6.00 -20.33
CA PHE A 284 9.96 -7.32 -19.75
C PHE A 284 8.94 -8.12 -20.58
N THR A 285 9.03 -9.44 -20.53
CA THR A 285 8.04 -10.34 -21.12
C THR A 285 7.41 -11.17 -20.02
N ILE A 286 6.08 -11.22 -19.99
CA ILE A 286 5.35 -12.01 -19.02
C ILE A 286 5.45 -13.49 -19.40
N SER A 287 5.93 -14.31 -18.47
CA SER A 287 6.02 -15.77 -18.64
C SER A 287 5.52 -16.57 -17.44
N SER A 288 5.15 -15.88 -16.36
CA SER A 288 4.58 -16.41 -15.13
C SER A 288 3.66 -15.37 -14.49
N ILE A 289 2.84 -15.78 -13.51
CA ILE A 289 1.95 -14.89 -12.76
C ILE A 289 2.69 -13.65 -12.23
N VAL A 290 3.91 -13.83 -11.72
CA VAL A 290 4.78 -12.73 -11.29
C VAL A 290 5.97 -12.62 -12.24
N THR A 291 6.27 -11.41 -12.70
CA THR A 291 7.44 -11.07 -13.53
C THR A 291 8.34 -10.07 -12.79
N GLY A 292 9.66 -10.14 -12.98
CA GLY A 292 10.61 -9.16 -12.41
C GLY A 292 11.12 -9.49 -11.00
N GLU A 293 10.72 -10.63 -10.44
CA GLU A 293 11.33 -11.17 -9.22
C GLU A 293 12.75 -11.69 -9.54
N SER A 294 13.75 -10.81 -9.44
CA SER A 294 15.16 -11.21 -9.46
C SER A 294 15.82 -10.91 -8.12
N GLY A 295 15.57 -11.78 -7.12
CA GLY A 295 16.47 -11.91 -5.96
C GLY A 295 15.88 -11.88 -4.56
N GLY A 296 14.73 -12.54 -4.32
CA GLY A 296 14.18 -12.77 -2.98
C GLY A 296 14.56 -14.11 -2.34
N MET A 297 15.69 -14.71 -2.70
CA MET A 297 16.24 -15.84 -1.94
C MET A 297 17.44 -15.32 -1.15
N GLY A 298 17.39 -15.42 0.18
CA GLY A 298 18.43 -15.00 1.14
C GLY A 298 19.85 -15.47 0.80
N GLY A 299 20.48 -14.78 -0.16
CA GLY A 299 21.85 -14.99 -0.58
C GLY A 299 22.79 -14.25 0.35
N PHE A 300 23.15 -14.91 1.45
CA PHE A 300 24.28 -14.53 2.27
C PHE A 300 25.47 -14.15 1.37
N ARG A 301 25.85 -12.88 1.47
CA ARG A 301 27.10 -12.35 0.93
C ARG A 301 28.28 -13.19 1.45
N GLY A 302 29.02 -13.78 0.51
CA GLY A 302 30.47 -13.97 0.63
C GLY A 302 30.96 -15.17 1.46
N SER A 303 30.94 -16.37 0.89
CA SER A 303 31.94 -17.38 1.21
C SER A 303 33.30 -17.00 0.59
N GLY A 304 33.99 -16.06 1.22
CA GLY A 304 35.42 -15.84 1.02
C GLY A 304 36.22 -16.73 1.99
N PRO A 305 37.32 -17.38 1.56
CA PRO A 305 38.07 -18.29 2.41
C PRO A 305 38.95 -17.50 3.41
N GLY A 306 38.38 -17.20 4.58
CA GLY A 306 39.06 -16.52 5.68
C GLY A 306 39.52 -17.50 6.74
N GLY A 307 40.72 -18.07 6.55
CA GLY A 307 41.41 -18.80 7.60
C GLY A 307 41.91 -17.88 8.73
N GLY A 308 42.08 -18.48 9.90
CA GLY A 308 43.08 -18.02 10.87
C GLY A 308 42.56 -17.27 12.10
N GLY A 309 42.45 -18.01 13.21
CA GLY A 309 43.07 -17.63 14.48
C GLY A 309 42.48 -16.43 15.25
N ARG A 310 41.69 -16.75 16.29
CA ARG A 310 41.57 -15.91 17.48
C ARG A 310 42.95 -15.67 18.12
N PRO A 311 43.19 -14.47 18.66
CA PRO A 311 43.78 -14.36 19.98
C PRO A 311 42.92 -13.49 20.91
N GLY A 312 42.98 -13.83 22.20
CA GLY A 312 42.10 -13.33 23.24
C GLY A 312 42.35 -11.89 23.71
N ARG A 313 41.35 -11.43 24.44
CA ARG A 313 41.33 -10.25 25.30
C ARG A 313 42.48 -10.21 26.32
N PRO A 314 42.86 -9.02 26.79
CA PRO A 314 42.82 -8.66 28.20
C PRO A 314 41.41 -8.20 28.63
#